data_AF-A0A937GBD7-F1
#
_entry.id   AF-A0A937GBD7-F1
#
_cell.length_a   1.000
_cell.length_b   1.000
_cell.length_c   1.000
_cell.angle_alpha   90.00
_cell.angle_beta   90.00
_cell.angle_gamma   90.00
#
_symmetry.space_group_name_H-M   'P 1'
#
loop_
_entity.id
_entity.type
_entity.pdbx_description
1 polymer ?
#
loop_
_entity_poly.entity_id
_entity_poly.type
_entity_poly.pdbx_seq_one_letter_code
_entity_poly.pdbx_strand_id
1 'polypeptide(L)'
;RRMVIAAMLISGAIAGLVAMYSVIGETYAYGPSATPTQFGFAGITVALLGRNHPIGIVIAALLFGFLDSASAVLQLADVPNSIVKVMQSIIVLAVVVVNEATIRRLNARTAEQMRAQTDSGEAS
;
A
#
# COMPACT_ATOMS: atom_id res chain seq x y z
N ARG A 1 23.80 14.12 -5.52
CA ARG A 1 23.95 14.49 -4.07
C ARG A 1 22.86 15.43 -3.59
N ARG A 2 22.64 16.62 -4.20
CA ARG A 2 21.54 17.53 -3.82
C ARG A 2 20.15 16.89 -3.85
N MET A 3 19.82 16.10 -4.89
CA MET A 3 18.54 15.39 -4.96
C MET A 3 18.34 14.37 -3.83
N VAL A 4 19.39 13.66 -3.44
CA VAL A 4 19.33 12.66 -2.35
C VAL A 4 19.07 13.36 -1.02
N ILE A 5 19.77 14.47 -0.75
CA ILE A 5 19.59 15.27 0.46
C ILE A 5 18.19 15.87 0.49
N ALA A 6 17.73 16.46 -0.63
CA ALA A 6 16.39 17.01 -0.74
C ALA A 6 15.30 15.94 -0.54
N ALA A 7 15.46 14.76 -1.15
CA ALA A 7 14.53 13.65 -1.00
C ALA A 7 14.46 13.14 0.45
N MET A 8 15.61 13.00 1.12
CA MET A 8 15.67 12.60 2.53
C MET A 8 15.02 13.63 3.46
N LEU A 9 15.28 14.92 3.24
CA LEU A 9 14.66 16.00 4.02
C LEU A 9 13.15 16.04 3.83
N ILE A 10 12.66 15.93 2.58
CA ILE A 10 11.22 15.94 2.28
C ILE A 10 10.54 14.70 2.89
N SER A 11 11.12 13.51 2.70
CA SER A 11 10.55 12.27 3.25
C SER A 11 10.54 12.29 4.78
N GLY A 12 11.60 12.80 5.42
CA GLY A 12 11.67 12.97 6.87
C GLY A 12 10.64 13.96 7.39
N ALA A 13 10.44 15.09 6.70
CA ALA A 13 9.43 16.07 7.05
C ALA A 13 8.01 15.49 6.97
N ILE A 14 7.69 14.75 5.90
CA ILE A 14 6.38 14.10 5.73
C ILE A 14 6.16 13.02 6.81
N ALA A 15 7.15 12.16 7.06
CA ALA A 15 7.05 11.12 8.09
C ALA A 15 6.85 11.72 9.49
N GLY A 16 7.56 12.83 9.80
CA GLY A 16 7.40 13.57 11.05
C GLY A 16 6.00 14.17 11.21
N LEU A 17 5.43 14.75 10.14
CA LEU A 17 4.06 15.31 10.18
C LEU A 17 3.00 14.22 10.39
N VAL A 18 3.15 13.07 9.73
CA VAL A 18 2.22 11.92 9.90
C VAL A 18 2.29 11.37 11.32
N ALA A 19 3.49 11.20 11.89
CA ALA A 19 3.66 10.73 13.26
C ALA A 19 3.17 11.76 14.30
N MET A 20 3.35 13.06 14.03
CA MET A 20 2.85 14.13 14.90
C MET A 20 1.33 14.11 14.98
N TYR A 21 0.63 13.89 13.86
CA TYR A 21 -0.83 13.80 13.84
C TYR A 21 -1.38 12.72 14.79
N SER A 22 -0.78 11.53 14.84
CA SER A 22 -1.25 10.47 15.75
C SER A 22 -1.03 10.80 17.23
N VAL A 23 0.09 11.47 17.55
CA VAL A 23 0.42 11.84 18.94
C VAL A 23 -0.55 12.89 19.48
N ILE A 24 -0.90 13.90 18.67
CA ILE A 24 -1.78 14.99 19.09
C ILE A 24 -3.27 14.57 19.04
N GLY A 25 -3.65 13.70 18.10
CA GLY A 25 -5.05 13.34 17.82
C GLY A 25 -5.63 12.22 18.67
N GLU A 26 -4.88 11.15 18.96
CA GLU A 26 -5.42 9.94 19.63
C GLU A 26 -4.99 9.80 21.09
N THR A 27 -3.91 10.47 21.52
CA THR A 27 -3.20 10.08 22.75
C THR A 27 -3.43 11.07 23.90
N TYR A 28 -4.61 11.02 24.52
CA TYR A 28 -4.71 11.31 25.96
C TYR A 28 -4.37 10.07 26.82
N ALA A 29 -4.01 8.95 26.20
CA ALA A 29 -3.66 7.70 26.86
C ALA A 29 -2.16 7.42 26.74
N TYR A 30 -1.36 7.90 27.69
CA TYR A 30 0.03 7.47 27.90
C TYR A 30 0.08 6.03 28.43
N GLY A 31 -0.31 5.05 27.60
CA GLY A 31 -0.28 3.63 27.91
C GLY A 31 0.56 2.84 26.90
N PRO A 32 1.02 1.62 27.24
CA PRO A 32 1.78 0.74 26.33
C PRO A 32 1.10 0.46 24.97
N SER A 33 -0.20 0.74 24.88
CA SER A 33 -1.04 0.65 23.68
C SER A 33 -0.92 1.83 22.71
N ALA A 34 -0.28 2.94 23.10
CA ALA A 34 -0.11 4.14 22.26
C ALA A 34 1.02 4.01 21.22
N THR A 35 1.68 2.87 21.14
CA THR A 35 2.71 2.63 20.14
C THR A 35 2.03 2.37 18.79
N PRO A 36 2.30 3.18 17.74
CA PRO A 36 1.72 2.96 16.42
C PRO A 36 2.42 1.81 15.69
N THR A 37 2.33 0.60 16.23
CA THR A 37 3.09 -0.57 15.76
C THR A 37 2.65 -1.01 14.35
N GLN A 38 1.57 -0.46 13.80
CA GLN A 38 0.92 -0.97 12.58
C GLN A 38 1.17 -0.13 11.31
N PHE A 39 1.60 1.14 11.42
CA PHE A 39 1.75 1.99 10.23
C PHE A 39 2.83 1.49 9.26
N GLY A 40 3.93 0.92 9.77
CA GLY A 40 4.99 0.35 8.93
C GLY A 40 4.51 -0.88 8.13
N PHE A 41 3.79 -1.80 8.78
CA PHE A 41 3.27 -3.01 8.14
C PHE A 41 2.18 -2.69 7.11
N ALA A 42 1.25 -1.80 7.46
CA ALA A 42 0.24 -1.30 6.53
C ALA A 42 0.90 -0.57 5.34
N GLY A 43 1.92 0.24 5.58
CA GLY A 43 2.66 0.97 4.55
C GLY A 43 3.36 0.05 3.54
N ILE A 44 3.99 -1.03 4.00
CA ILE A 44 4.58 -2.06 3.11
C ILE A 44 3.49 -2.67 2.24
N THR A 45 2.35 -3.04 2.85
CA THR A 45 1.24 -3.66 2.15
C THR A 45 0.67 -2.74 1.07
N VAL A 46 0.44 -1.46 1.39
CA VAL A 46 -0.04 -0.43 0.47
C VAL A 46 0.96 -0.17 -0.67
N ALA A 47 2.26 -0.17 -0.38
CA ALA A 47 3.30 0.00 -1.40
C ALA A 47 3.31 -1.16 -2.41
N LEU A 48 3.15 -2.40 -1.93
CA LEU A 48 3.00 -3.59 -2.76
C LEU A 48 1.71 -3.55 -3.58
N LEU A 49 0.61 -3.13 -2.96
CA LEU A 49 -0.70 -2.98 -3.59
C LEU A 49 -0.64 -2.01 -4.78
N GLY A 50 0.07 -0.89 -4.59
CA GLY A 50 0.27 0.14 -5.61
C GLY A 50 1.34 -0.20 -6.66
N ARG A 51 1.96 -1.38 -6.62
CA ARG A 51 3.05 -1.81 -7.52
C ARG A 51 4.23 -0.82 -7.56
N ASN A 52 4.55 -0.21 -6.41
CA ASN A 52 5.54 0.86 -6.30
C ASN A 52 5.26 2.08 -7.22
N HIS A 53 4.04 2.21 -7.75
CA HIS A 53 3.62 3.32 -8.59
C HIS A 53 2.89 4.37 -7.73
N PRO A 54 3.29 5.65 -7.75
CA PRO A 54 2.79 6.66 -6.82
C PRO A 54 1.26 6.78 -6.84
N ILE A 55 0.65 6.72 -8.04
CA ILE A 55 -0.81 6.79 -8.19
C ILE A 55 -1.52 5.58 -7.55
N GLY A 56 -0.96 4.38 -7.70
CA GLY A 56 -1.53 3.16 -7.09
C GLY A 56 -1.44 3.19 -5.57
N ILE A 57 -0.33 3.71 -5.03
CA ILE A 57 -0.10 3.88 -3.60
C ILE A 57 -1.14 4.84 -3.00
N VAL A 58 -1.44 5.96 -3.65
CA VAL A 58 -2.43 6.93 -3.17
C VAL A 58 -3.83 6.32 -3.08
N ILE A 59 -4.27 5.60 -4.11
CA ILE A 59 -5.59 4.94 -4.13
C ILE A 59 -5.67 3.86 -3.03
N ALA A 60 -4.61 3.06 -2.90
CA ALA A 60 -4.50 2.03 -1.87
C ALA A 60 -4.53 2.61 -0.45
N ALA A 61 -3.80 3.70 -0.21
CA ALA A 61 -3.76 4.40 1.07
C ALA A 61 -5.13 5.01 1.43
N LEU A 62 -5.84 5.59 0.45
CA LEU A 62 -7.19 6.12 0.66
C LEU A 62 -8.19 5.03 1.07
N LEU A 63 -8.15 3.87 0.40
CA LEU A 63 -8.99 2.73 0.76
C LEU A 63 -8.69 2.24 2.19
N PHE A 64 -7.41 2.08 2.52
CA PHE A 64 -6.99 1.65 3.86
C PHE A 64 -7.41 2.65 4.94
N GLY A 65 -7.18 3.95 4.72
CA GLY A 65 -7.60 5.02 5.65
C GLY A 65 -9.12 5.12 5.80
N PHE A 66 -9.88 4.88 4.73
CA PHE A 66 -11.35 4.81 4.79
C PHE A 66 -11.82 3.63 5.64
N LEU A 67 -11.26 2.42 5.44
CA LEU A 67 -11.59 1.25 6.25
C LEU A 67 -11.24 1.46 7.73
N ASP A 68 -10.08 2.05 7.99
CA ASP A 68 -9.63 2.36 9.34
C ASP A 68 -10.57 3.35 10.05
N SER A 69 -10.97 4.42 9.35
CA SER A 69 -11.96 5.38 9.85
C SER A 69 -13.34 4.73 10.09
N ALA A 70 -13.77 3.85 9.18
CA ALA A 70 -15.02 3.11 9.33
C ALA A 70 -14.99 2.15 10.54
N SER A 71 -13.82 1.59 10.87
CA SER A 71 -13.64 0.71 12.04
C SER A 71 -13.91 1.44 13.35
N ALA A 72 -13.48 2.70 13.47
CA ALA A 72 -13.71 3.53 14.65
C ALA A 72 -15.21 3.78 14.87
N VAL A 73 -15.97 3.99 13.79
CA VAL A 73 -17.43 4.15 13.85
C VAL A 73 -18.12 2.83 14.23
N LEU A 74 -17.65 1.70 13.69
CA LEU A 74 -18.22 0.37 13.96
C LEU A 74 -18.02 -0.10 15.40
N GLN A 75 -16.93 0.30 16.06
CA GLN A 75 -16.70 0.03 17.48
C GLN A 75 -17.79 0.63 18.38
N LEU A 76 -18.34 1.78 18.00
CA LEU A 76 -19.44 2.42 18.73
C LEU A 76 -20.75 1.61 18.63
N ALA A 77 -20.85 0.72 17.64
CA ALA A 77 -21.97 -0.18 17.42
C ALA A 77 -21.71 -1.61 17.94
N ASP A 78 -20.74 -1.77 18.86
CA ASP A 78 -20.34 -3.05 19.48
C ASP A 78 -19.78 -4.09 18.50
N VAL A 79 -19.32 -3.66 17.32
CA VAL A 79 -18.67 -4.53 16.33
C VAL A 79 -17.15 -4.56 16.57
N PRO A 80 -16.54 -5.76 16.72
CA PRO A 80 -15.09 -5.86 16.91
C PRO A 80 -14.27 -5.39 15.70
N ASN A 81 -13.17 -4.69 15.97
CA ASN A 81 -12.17 -4.26 14.96
C ASN A 81 -11.55 -5.39 14.13
N SER A 82 -11.63 -6.63 14.62
CA SER A 82 -11.15 -7.81 13.90
C SER A 82 -11.81 -7.94 12.53
N ILE A 83 -13.08 -7.56 12.39
CA ILE A 83 -13.81 -7.64 11.12
C ILE A 83 -13.17 -6.73 10.07
N VAL A 84 -12.81 -5.50 10.43
CA VAL A 84 -12.15 -4.58 9.49
C VAL A 84 -10.77 -5.09 9.10
N LYS A 85 -10.00 -5.64 10.04
CA LYS A 85 -8.68 -6.26 9.73
C LYS A 85 -8.80 -7.45 8.79
N VAL A 86 -9.84 -8.27 8.94
CA VAL A 86 -10.14 -9.38 8.01
C VAL A 86 -10.48 -8.83 6.62
N MET A 87 -11.33 -7.79 6.54
CA MET A 87 -11.67 -7.14 5.27
C MET A 87 -10.44 -6.55 4.58
N GLN A 88 -9.56 -5.85 5.31
CA GLN A 88 -8.28 -5.34 4.78
C GLN A 88 -7.44 -6.48 4.21
N SER A 89 -7.35 -7.61 4.91
CA SER A 89 -6.59 -8.79 4.46
C SER A 89 -7.16 -9.41 3.18
N ILE A 90 -8.49 -9.50 3.07
CA ILE A 90 -9.17 -10.02 1.88
C ILE A 90 -8.97 -9.07 0.69
N ILE A 91 -9.07 -7.76 0.91
CA ILE A 91 -8.84 -6.75 -0.14
C ILE A 91 -7.42 -6.86 -0.69
N VAL A 92 -6.43 -6.97 0.20
CA VAL A 92 -5.02 -7.14 -0.18
C VAL A 92 -4.86 -8.40 -1.03
N LEU A 93 -5.42 -9.53 -0.58
CA LEU A 93 -5.37 -10.79 -1.33
C LEU A 93 -6.01 -10.63 -2.72
N ALA A 94 -7.19 -10.03 -2.79
CA ALA A 94 -7.92 -9.83 -4.05
C ALA A 94 -7.10 -8.99 -5.05
N VAL A 95 -6.53 -7.87 -4.60
CA VAL A 95 -5.75 -7.00 -5.49
C VAL A 95 -4.43 -7.64 -5.88
N VAL A 96 -3.74 -8.36 -4.98
CA VAL A 96 -2.52 -9.10 -5.32
C VAL A 96 -2.79 -10.14 -6.40
N VAL A 97 -3.90 -10.89 -6.29
CA VAL A 97 -4.33 -11.86 -7.31
C VAL A 97 -4.63 -11.17 -8.64
N VAL A 98 -5.35 -10.04 -8.63
CA VAL A 98 -5.64 -9.26 -9.84
C VAL A 98 -4.37 -8.73 -10.50
N ASN A 99 -3.43 -8.21 -9.70
CA ASN A 99 -2.16 -7.69 -10.18
C ASN A 99 -1.31 -8.80 -10.82
N GLU A 100 -1.16 -9.95 -10.15
CA GLU A 100 -0.45 -11.12 -10.69
C GLU A 100 -1.11 -11.64 -11.97
N ALA A 101 -2.44 -11.74 -12.00
CA ALA A 101 -3.18 -12.13 -13.20
C ALA A 101 -2.98 -11.13 -14.35
N THR A 102 -2.91 -9.83 -14.05
CA THR A 102 -2.65 -8.77 -15.04
C THR A 102 -1.24 -8.89 -15.60
N ILE A 103 -0.24 -9.10 -14.74
CA ILE A 103 1.16 -9.29 -15.14
C ILE A 103 1.29 -10.54 -16.02
N ARG A 104 0.66 -11.65 -15.66
CA ARG A 104 0.65 -12.87 -16.49
C ARG A 104 0.07 -12.63 -17.88
N ARG A 105 -1.01 -11.86 -17.98
CA ARG A 105 -1.63 -11.50 -19.27
C ARG A 105 -0.73 -10.59 -20.11
N LEU A 106 0.02 -9.69 -19.49
CA LEU A 106 0.97 -8.81 -20.19
C LEU A 106 2.19 -9.59 -20.68
N ASN A 107 2.76 -10.44 -19.83
CA ASN A 107 3.92 -11.26 -20.16
C ASN A 107 3.62 -12.30 -21.25
N ALA A 108 2.39 -12.82 -21.30
CA ALA A 108 1.95 -13.70 -22.38
C ALA A 108 2.04 -13.04 -23.76
N ARG A 109 1.71 -11.73 -23.86
CA ARG A 109 1.81 -10.96 -25.11
C ARG A 109 3.26 -10.67 -25.49
N THR A 110 4.11 -10.41 -24.51
CA THR A 110 5.55 -10.19 -24.74
C THR A 110 6.26 -11.46 -25.20
N ALA A 111 5.83 -12.64 -24.72
CA ALA A 111 6.37 -13.93 -25.16
C ALA A 111 6.05 -14.23 -26.64
N GLU A 112 4.89 -13.82 -27.13
CA GLU A 112 4.53 -13.92 -28.55
C GLU A 112 5.41 -13.01 -29.42
N GLN A 113 5.73 -11.80 -28.94
CA GLN A 113 6.60 -10.86 -29.64
C GLN A 113 8.06 -11.34 -29.70
N MET A 114 8.58 -11.95 -28.63
CA MET A 114 9.93 -12.51 -28.62
C MET A 114 10.09 -13.66 -29.62
N ARG A 115 9.06 -14.52 -29.77
CA ARG A 115 9.08 -15.61 -30.75
C ARG A 115 9.08 -15.12 -32.20
N ALA A 116 8.31 -14.07 -32.50
CA ALA A 116 8.30 -13.46 -33.84
C ALA A 116 9.62 -12.74 -34.20
N GLN A 117 10.38 -12.29 -33.20
CA GLN A 117 11.65 -11.60 -33.40
C GLN A 117 12.83 -12.56 -33.63
N THR A 118 12.81 -13.76 -33.03
CA THR A 118 13.79 -14.81 -33.30
C THR A 118 13.66 -15.36 -34.73
N ASP A 119 12.43 -15.56 -35.20
CA ASP A 119 12.14 -16.15 -36.52
C ASP A 119 12.51 -15.21 -37.68
N SER A 120 12.52 -13.89 -37.44
CA SER A 120 12.94 -12.89 -38.44
C SER A 120 14.45 -12.66 -38.47
N GLY A 121 15.18 -13.01 -37.40
CA GLY A 121 16.64 -12.93 -37.34
C GLY A 121 17.37 -14.11 -38.00
N GLU A 122 16.73 -15.28 -38.10
CA GLU A 122 17.29 -16.46 -38.78
C GLU A 122 17.12 -16.43 -40.31
N ALA A 123 16.26 -15.53 -40.83
CA ALA A 123 15.95 -15.40 -42.26
C ALA A 123 16.80 -14.34 -43.00
N SER A 124 17.76 -13.70 -42.32
CA SER A 124 18.68 -12.67 -42.87
C SER A 124 20.13 -13.14 -42.87
#